data_AF-A0A5D0CMR2-F1
#
_entry.id   AF-A0A5D0CMR2-F1
#
_cell.length_a   1.000
_cell.length_b   1.000
_cell.length_c   1.000
_cell.angle_alpha   90.00
_cell.angle_beta   90.00
_cell.angle_gamma   90.00
#
_symmetry.space_group_name_H-M   'P 1'
#
loop_
_entity.id
_entity.type
_entity.pdbx_description
1 polymer ?
#
loop_
_entity_poly.entity_id
_entity_poly.type
_entity_poly.pdbx_seq_one_letter_code
_entity_poly.pdbx_strand_id
1 'polypeptide(L)'
;MGDLNKGLYNKYQIINRETGREVEGDYFVLKPATDPAARAALEAYAEATNNENLKVDLFAWLETMPEFSECDWCGEPAVELSYPHMFDLAIGKRMCRGCWDHDREAYKGAYGEDIGPFHPIGGDKA
;
A
#
# COMPACT_ATOMS: atom_id res chain seq x y z
N MET A 1 -3.13 -16.41 17.94
CA MET A 1 -2.15 -16.65 16.86
C MET A 1 -2.93 -16.89 15.59
N GLY A 2 -2.93 -15.92 14.67
CA GLY A 2 -3.55 -16.08 13.35
C GLY A 2 -2.74 -17.09 12.54
N ASP A 3 -3.45 -17.99 11.86
CA ASP A 3 -2.88 -19.09 11.10
C ASP A 3 -2.14 -18.57 9.86
N LEU A 4 -0.81 -18.53 9.93
CA LEU A 4 0.11 -18.02 8.91
C LEU A 4 0.10 -18.86 7.61
N ASN A 5 -0.67 -19.95 7.55
CA ASN A 5 -0.71 -20.90 6.43
C ASN A 5 -2.02 -20.90 5.61
N LYS A 6 -2.94 -19.97 5.83
CA LYS A 6 -4.27 -20.06 5.19
C LYS A 6 -4.33 -19.82 3.67
N GLY A 7 -3.22 -19.48 3.02
CA GLY A 7 -3.18 -19.34 1.55
C GLY A 7 -4.24 -18.37 1.00
N LEU A 8 -4.80 -18.70 -0.17
CA LEU A 8 -5.90 -17.97 -0.81
C LEU A 8 -7.25 -18.43 -0.24
N TYR A 9 -7.99 -17.52 0.38
CA TYR A 9 -9.36 -17.75 0.85
C TYR A 9 -10.15 -16.44 0.80
N ASN A 10 -11.48 -16.53 0.84
CA ASN A 10 -12.36 -15.37 0.81
C ASN A 10 -12.22 -14.54 2.11
N LYS A 11 -11.38 -13.51 2.05
CA LYS A 11 -11.16 -12.56 3.16
C LYS A 11 -12.25 -11.50 3.27
N TYR A 12 -13.00 -11.29 2.19
CA TYR A 12 -13.99 -10.22 2.04
C TYR A 12 -15.30 -10.80 1.53
N GLN A 13 -16.41 -10.25 2.00
CA GLN A 13 -17.72 -10.41 1.37
C GLN A 13 -17.81 -9.41 0.23
N ILE A 14 -18.12 -9.90 -0.98
CA ILE A 14 -18.22 -9.06 -2.18
C ILE A 14 -19.69 -8.94 -2.54
N ILE A 15 -20.19 -7.70 -2.63
CA ILE A 15 -21.60 -7.43 -2.92
C ILE A 15 -21.67 -6.73 -4.28
N ASN A 16 -22.42 -7.30 -5.21
CA ASN A 16 -22.73 -6.64 -6.47
C ASN A 16 -23.64 -5.44 -6.19
N ARG A 17 -23.15 -4.23 -6.47
CA ARG A 17 -23.84 -2.98 -6.13
C ARG A 17 -25.15 -2.76 -6.90
N GLU A 18 -25.28 -3.31 -8.10
CA GLU A 18 -26.51 -3.16 -8.90
C GLU A 18 -27.64 -4.04 -8.36
N THR A 19 -27.31 -5.25 -7.91
CA THR A 19 -28.30 -6.24 -7.46
C THR A 19 -28.47 -6.28 -5.95
N GLY A 20 -27.52 -5.75 -5.19
CA GLY A 20 -27.46 -5.81 -3.73
C GLY A 20 -27.18 -7.20 -3.16
N ARG A 21 -26.82 -8.18 -4.01
CA ARG A 21 -26.57 -9.57 -3.60
C ARG A 21 -25.09 -9.85 -3.46
N GLU A 22 -24.74 -10.74 -2.53
CA GLU A 22 -23.40 -11.32 -2.48
C GLU A 22 -23.14 -12.09 -3.77
N VAL A 23 -21.94 -11.92 -4.31
CA VAL A 23 -21.54 -12.63 -5.53
C VAL A 23 -21.00 -14.02 -5.19
N GLU A 24 -21.37 -15.00 -6.00
CA GLU A 24 -20.89 -16.37 -5.85
C GLU A 24 -19.57 -16.56 -6.62
N GLY A 25 -18.62 -17.29 -6.03
CA GLY A 25 -17.35 -17.66 -6.65
C GLY A 25 -16.12 -17.19 -5.89
N ASP A 26 -14.96 -17.27 -6.55
CA ASP A 26 -13.66 -16.91 -6.00
C ASP A 26 -13.30 -15.47 -6.38
N TYR A 27 -13.12 -14.63 -5.37
CA TYR A 27 -12.77 -13.23 -5.54
C TYR A 27 -11.45 -12.90 -4.84
N PHE A 28 -10.59 -12.16 -5.54
CA PHE A 28 -9.38 -11.59 -4.97
C PHE A 28 -9.44 -10.06 -5.05
N VAL A 29 -9.21 -9.40 -3.92
CA VAL A 29 -9.29 -7.94 -3.82
C VAL A 29 -7.89 -7.34 -3.81
N LEU A 30 -7.64 -6.43 -4.74
CA LEU A 30 -6.39 -5.69 -4.88
C LEU A 30 -6.54 -4.26 -4.34
N LYS A 31 -5.49 -3.72 -3.71
CA LYS A 31 -5.43 -2.33 -3.21
C LYS A 31 -4.35 -1.53 -3.94
N PRO A 32 -4.54 -1.20 -5.23
CA PRO A 32 -3.49 -0.67 -6.10
C PRO A 32 -2.97 0.71 -5.69
N ALA A 33 -3.76 1.48 -4.93
CA ALA A 33 -3.33 2.77 -4.39
C ALA A 33 -2.12 2.65 -3.46
N THR A 34 -1.88 1.50 -2.82
CA THR A 34 -0.80 1.31 -1.85
C THR A 34 0.04 0.06 -2.09
N ASP A 35 -0.24 -0.69 -3.15
CA ASP A 35 0.40 -1.97 -3.47
C ASP A 35 0.86 -1.95 -4.95
N PRO A 36 2.18 -1.98 -5.21
CA PRO A 36 2.70 -1.96 -6.58
C PRO A 36 2.40 -3.26 -7.34
N ALA A 37 2.34 -4.42 -6.65
CA ALA A 37 1.99 -5.69 -7.29
C ALA A 37 0.53 -5.70 -7.72
N ALA A 38 -0.35 -5.05 -6.95
CA ALA A 38 -1.73 -4.81 -7.36
C ALA A 38 -1.84 -3.95 -8.62
N ARG A 39 -0.97 -2.94 -8.83
CA ARG A 39 -0.94 -2.17 -10.08
C ARG A 39 -0.49 -3.01 -11.26
N ALA A 40 0.61 -3.75 -11.10
CA ALA A 40 1.09 -4.67 -12.14
C ALA A 40 0.03 -5.71 -12.53
N ALA A 41 -0.73 -6.24 -11.57
CA ALA A 41 -1.83 -7.15 -11.85
C ALA A 41 -2.98 -6.49 -12.64
N LEU A 42 -3.30 -5.23 -12.35
CA LEU A 42 -4.32 -4.47 -13.09
C LEU A 42 -3.86 -4.13 -14.51
N GLU A 43 -2.59 -3.76 -14.70
CA GLU A 43 -2.00 -3.53 -16.02
C GLU A 43 -2.06 -4.80 -16.87
N ALA A 44 -1.60 -5.93 -16.34
CA ALA A 44 -1.67 -7.21 -17.03
C ALA A 44 -3.11 -7.63 -17.36
N TYR A 45 -4.07 -7.35 -16.46
CA TYR A 45 -5.48 -7.60 -16.73
C TYR A 45 -6.03 -6.70 -17.85
N ALA A 46 -5.67 -5.42 -17.84
CA ALA A 46 -6.08 -4.46 -18.87
C ALA A 46 -5.53 -4.85 -20.25
N GLU A 47 -4.30 -5.36 -20.32
CA GLU A 47 -3.72 -5.86 -21.56
C GLU A 47 -4.41 -7.13 -22.07
N ALA A 48 -4.80 -8.03 -21.16
CA ALA A 48 -5.38 -9.32 -21.52
C ALA A 48 -6.88 -9.29 -21.85
N THR A 49 -7.61 -8.27 -21.40
CA THR A 49 -9.06 -8.20 -21.59
C THR A 49 -9.45 -7.80 -23.02
N ASN A 50 -10.53 -8.42 -23.52
CA ASN A 50 -11.15 -8.06 -24.81
C ASN A 50 -12.17 -6.91 -24.70
N ASN A 51 -12.45 -6.42 -23.48
CA ASN A 51 -13.34 -5.29 -23.26
C ASN A 51 -12.53 -3.98 -23.37
N GLU A 52 -12.56 -3.35 -24.53
CA GLU A 52 -11.78 -2.13 -24.80
C GLU A 52 -12.17 -0.95 -23.90
N ASN A 53 -13.45 -0.81 -23.54
CA ASN A 53 -13.86 0.25 -22.61
C ASN A 53 -13.24 0.03 -21.22
N LEU A 54 -13.30 -1.21 -20.72
CA LEU A 54 -12.69 -1.55 -19.44
C LEU A 54 -11.17 -1.36 -19.44
N LYS A 55 -10.50 -1.69 -20.54
CA LYS A 55 -9.05 -1.45 -20.70
C LYS A 55 -8.72 0.03 -20.55
N VAL A 56 -9.44 0.90 -21.27
CA VAL A 56 -9.25 2.36 -21.19
C VAL A 56 -9.51 2.86 -19.77
N ASP A 57 -10.60 2.42 -19.14
CA ASP A 57 -10.95 2.82 -17.78
C ASP A 57 -9.89 2.39 -16.76
N LEU A 58 -9.32 1.19 -16.90
CA LEU A 58 -8.27 0.69 -16.01
C LEU A 58 -6.99 1.52 -16.11
N PHE A 59 -6.51 1.83 -17.33
CA PHE A 59 -5.33 2.66 -17.50
C PHE A 59 -5.55 4.09 -17.02
N ALA A 60 -6.70 4.69 -17.37
CA ALA A 60 -7.05 6.02 -16.87
C ALA A 60 -7.11 6.05 -15.33
N TRP A 61 -7.66 5.00 -14.70
CA TRP A 61 -7.66 4.91 -13.25
C TRP A 61 -6.26 4.76 -12.65
N LEU A 62 -5.38 3.93 -13.25
CA LEU A 62 -3.99 3.77 -12.82
C LEU A 62 -3.20 5.08 -12.88
N GLU A 63 -3.44 5.92 -13.89
CA GLU A 63 -2.82 7.25 -14.01
C GLU A 63 -3.25 8.22 -12.90
N THR A 64 -4.41 8.01 -12.27
CA THR A 64 -4.85 8.86 -11.14
C THR A 64 -4.23 8.46 -9.79
N MET A 65 -3.49 7.34 -9.74
CA MET A 65 -2.94 6.82 -8.50
C MET A 65 -1.67 7.56 -8.07
N PRO A 66 -1.41 7.67 -6.75
CA PRO A 66 -0.21 8.37 -6.27
C PRO A 66 1.07 7.64 -6.70
N GLU A 67 2.15 8.37 -6.94
CA GLU A 67 3.43 7.78 -7.31
C GLU A 67 4.04 7.00 -6.13
N PHE A 68 4.72 5.89 -6.45
CA PHE A 68 5.56 5.21 -5.47
C PHE A 68 6.95 5.84 -5.46
N SER A 69 7.51 5.97 -4.25
CA SER A 69 8.91 6.32 -4.06
C SER A 69 9.59 5.25 -3.23
N GLU A 70 10.88 5.03 -3.51
CA GLU A 70 11.68 4.06 -2.77
C GLU A 70 11.94 4.54 -1.33
N CYS A 71 11.76 3.62 -0.37
CA CYS A 71 12.21 3.80 1.00
C CYS A 71 13.73 3.62 1.10
N ASP A 72 14.44 4.59 1.66
CA ASP A 72 15.91 4.54 1.80
C ASP A 72 16.42 3.46 2.77
N TRP A 73 15.54 2.85 3.58
CA TRP A 73 15.90 1.81 4.57
C TRP A 73 15.70 0.39 4.06
N CYS A 74 14.56 0.10 3.45
CA CYS A 74 14.24 -1.25 2.99
C CYS A 74 14.30 -1.41 1.47
N GLY A 75 14.43 -0.33 0.70
CA GLY A 75 14.38 -0.37 -0.76
C GLY A 75 12.98 -0.65 -1.33
N GLU A 76 11.97 -0.81 -0.48
CA GLU A 76 10.61 -1.11 -0.93
C GLU A 76 9.88 0.17 -1.39
N PRO A 77 9.09 0.09 -2.47
CA PRO A 77 8.25 1.18 -2.93
C PRO A 77 7.14 1.48 -1.92
N ALA A 78 6.96 2.76 -1.60
CA ALA A 78 5.91 3.25 -0.73
C ALA A 78 5.30 4.54 -1.27
N VAL A 79 4.00 4.72 -1.04
CA VAL A 79 3.30 5.97 -1.36
C VAL A 79 3.49 7.01 -0.26
N GLU A 80 3.52 6.57 1.00
CA GLU A 80 3.75 7.43 2.14
C GLU A 80 5.18 7.24 2.64
N LEU A 81 5.96 8.31 2.56
CA LEU A 81 7.29 8.40 3.14
C LEU A 81 7.35 9.54 4.15
N SER A 82 8.12 9.38 5.22
CA SER A 82 8.43 10.42 6.20
C SER A 82 9.93 10.71 6.19
N TYR A 83 10.31 11.91 6.64
CA TYR A 83 11.71 12.15 6.99
C TYR A 83 12.04 11.38 8.29
N PRO A 84 13.31 10.99 8.50
CA PRO A 84 13.73 10.34 9.73
C PRO A 84 13.40 11.15 10.97
N HIS A 85 13.29 10.46 12.11
CA HIS A 85 13.08 11.12 13.38
C HIS A 85 14.26 12.05 13.72
N MET A 86 14.01 13.05 14.56
CA MET A 86 14.97 14.12 14.88
C MET A 86 16.36 13.65 15.38
N PHE A 87 16.44 12.43 15.90
CA PHE A 87 17.69 11.85 16.41
C PHE A 87 18.51 11.09 15.34
N ASP A 88 17.99 10.97 14.12
CA ASP A 88 18.68 10.34 13.00
C ASP A 88 19.35 11.40 12.11
N LEU A 89 20.64 11.22 11.86
CA LEU A 89 21.48 12.11 11.05
C LEU A 89 21.37 11.82 9.54
N ALA A 90 20.47 10.94 9.12
CA ALA A 90 20.15 10.63 7.73
C ALA A 90 19.40 11.77 7.01
N ILE A 91 20.03 12.95 6.92
CA ILE A 91 19.44 14.16 6.31
C ILE A 91 19.06 13.90 4.85
N GLY A 92 17.83 14.26 4.49
CA GLY A 92 17.29 14.15 3.13
C GLY A 92 16.86 12.73 2.73
N LYS A 93 17.08 11.74 3.61
CA LYS A 93 16.56 10.39 3.43
C LYS A 93 15.08 10.32 3.76
N ARG A 94 14.39 9.29 3.27
CA ARG A 94 12.94 9.12 3.38
C ARG A 94 12.62 7.67 3.72
N MET A 95 11.79 7.47 4.73
CA MET A 95 11.44 6.15 5.25
C MET A 95 9.95 5.88 5.13
N CYS A 96 9.59 4.63 4.83
CA CYS A 96 8.20 4.18 4.82
C CYS A 96 7.67 3.96 6.25
N ARG A 97 6.35 3.85 6.38
CA ARG A 97 5.69 3.60 7.66
C ARG A 97 6.19 2.33 8.36
N GLY A 98 6.47 1.26 7.60
CA GLY A 98 6.97 0.01 8.17
C GLY A 98 8.34 0.17 8.84
N CYS A 99 9.26 0.89 8.18
CA CYS A 99 10.57 1.21 8.76
C CYS A 99 10.44 2.14 9.97
N TRP A 100 9.55 3.14 9.91
CA TRP A 100 9.28 4.01 11.05
C TRP A 100 8.78 3.24 12.29
N ASP A 101 7.80 2.35 12.10
CA ASP A 101 7.23 1.58 13.20
C ASP A 101 8.29 0.64 13.82
N HIS A 102 9.15 0.05 12.99
CA HIS A 102 10.29 -0.73 13.47
C HIS A 102 11.29 0.11 14.27
N ASP A 103 11.71 1.27 13.74
CA ASP A 103 12.65 2.17 14.43
C ASP A 103 12.07 2.67 15.75
N ARG A 104 10.76 2.99 15.77
CA ARG A 104 10.05 3.40 16.99
C ARG A 104 10.04 2.32 18.05
N GLU A 105 9.75 1.07 17.68
CA GLU A 105 9.80 -0.07 18.60
C GLU A 105 11.22 -0.30 19.13
N ALA A 106 12.21 -0.27 18.25
CA ALA A 106 13.62 -0.46 18.60
C ALA A 106 14.12 0.65 19.56
N TYR A 107 13.82 1.92 19.24
CA TYR A 107 14.24 3.06 20.05
C TYR A 107 13.57 3.07 21.42
N LYS A 108 12.26 2.75 21.48
CA LYS A 108 11.54 2.61 22.75
C LYS A 108 12.08 1.47 23.60
N GLY A 109 12.47 0.36 22.98
CA GLY A 109 13.09 -0.77 23.67
C GLY A 109 14.49 -0.46 24.22
N ALA A 110 15.29 0.31 23.48
CA ALA A 110 16.67 0.62 23.85
C ALA A 110 16.81 1.82 24.81
N TYR A 111 16.03 2.88 24.58
CA TYR A 111 16.16 4.17 25.27
C TYR A 111 14.95 4.52 26.15
N GLY A 112 13.85 3.76 26.07
CA GLY A 112 12.63 4.01 26.83
C GLY A 112 11.79 5.19 26.31
N GLU A 113 12.26 5.87 25.26
CA GLU A 113 11.60 7.04 24.68
C GLU A 113 10.91 6.71 23.35
N ASP A 114 9.86 7.46 23.04
CA ASP A 114 9.10 7.32 21.81
C ASP A 114 9.56 8.39 20.81
N ILE A 115 9.99 7.98 19.61
CA ILE A 115 10.43 8.90 18.54
C ILE A 115 9.28 9.69 17.90
N GLY A 116 8.04 9.39 18.27
CA GLY A 116 6.84 10.11 17.86
C GLY A 116 6.06 9.41 16.74
N PRO A 117 4.98 10.04 16.27
CA PRO A 117 4.15 9.52 15.19
C PRO A 117 4.82 9.71 13.82
N PHE A 118 4.47 8.84 12.88
CA PHE A 118 4.88 8.96 11.48
C PHE A 118 4.21 10.17 10.81
N HIS A 119 5.01 11.02 10.17
CA HIS A 119 4.54 12.22 9.47
C HIS A 119 4.80 12.12 7.96
N PRO A 120 3.80 11.78 7.13
CA PRO A 120 4.00 11.65 5.69
C PRO A 120 4.35 12.99 5.04
N ILE A 121 5.36 12.96 4.17
CA ILE A 121 5.75 14.09 3.33
C ILE A 121 4.60 14.38 2.36
N GLY A 122 4.08 15.60 2.39
CA GLY A 122 2.99 16.04 1.51
C GLY A 122 1.57 15.71 2.01
N GLY A 123 1.42 15.16 3.22
CA GLY A 123 0.13 14.79 3.82
C GLY A 123 -0.85 15.94 4.13
N ASP A 124 -0.46 17.20 3.89
CA ASP A 124 -1.33 18.38 4.08
C ASP A 124 -2.18 18.73 2.84
N LYS A 125 -2.12 17.92 1.76
CA LYS A 125 -3.00 18.07 0.60
C LYS A 125 -4.12 17.03 0.65
N ALA A 126 -5.07 17.24 1.56
CA ALA A 126 -6.40 16.62 1.54
C ALA A 126 -7.43 17.62 1.01
#